data_AF-A0A928VX26-F1
#
_entry.id   AF-A0A928VX26-F1
#
_cell.length_a   1.000
_cell.length_b   1.000
_cell.length_c   1.000
_cell.angle_alpha   90.00
_cell.angle_beta   90.00
_cell.angle_gamma   90.00
#
_symmetry.space_group_name_H-M   'P 1'
#
loop_
_entity.id
_entity.type
_entity.pdbx_description
1 polymer ?
#
loop_
_entity_poly.entity_id
_entity_poly.type
_entity_poly.pdbx_seq_one_letter_code
_entity_poly.pdbx_strand_id
1 'polypeptide(L)'
;MSVIEVNLPHQSYPIKIAAVELDRLGKWMEPLELGPKVLVVSNPEIFGQYGQRTIAALESAGFDVAHHLIEAGEQYKTLESIQKIYDTALRCRLERSSTMVALGGGVVGDMTGFAAATWLRGLNFVQVPTSLLAMVDASIGGKTGVNHPQGKNLIGAFYQPRLVLVDPNVLQTLPEREFRAGMAEVIKYGIIWDAQLFSRLENAPRLDRLEDLDAELLDEILQRSCGAKADVVSKDEKEAGLRAILNYGHTIG
;
A
#
# COMPACT_ATOMS: atom_id res chain seq x y z
N MET A 1 16.07 -8.72 -3.99
CA MET A 1 15.09 -7.92 -4.77
C MET A 1 14.15 -8.89 -5.41
N SER A 2 12.86 -8.71 -5.17
CA SER A 2 11.82 -9.64 -5.60
C SER A 2 10.70 -8.89 -6.30
N VAL A 3 10.13 -9.52 -7.31
CA VAL A 3 9.04 -8.96 -8.13
C VAL A 3 7.92 -9.99 -8.14
N ILE A 4 6.73 -9.57 -7.70
CA ILE A 4 5.53 -10.40 -7.71
C ILE A 4 4.54 -9.71 -8.65
N GLU A 5 4.12 -10.41 -9.70
CA GLU A 5 3.12 -9.90 -10.65
C GLU A 5 1.72 -10.27 -10.16
N VAL A 6 0.86 -9.26 -9.98
CA VAL A 6 -0.57 -9.47 -9.74
C VAL A 6 -1.26 -9.48 -11.09
N ASN A 7 -1.76 -10.64 -11.51
CA ASN A 7 -2.36 -10.84 -12.83
C ASN A 7 -3.88 -10.81 -12.72
N LEU A 8 -4.51 -9.73 -13.19
CA LEU A 8 -5.97 -9.59 -13.21
C LEU A 8 -6.49 -9.54 -14.65
N PRO A 9 -7.76 -9.90 -14.90
CA PRO A 9 -8.31 -9.98 -16.26
C PRO A 9 -8.15 -8.72 -17.11
N HIS A 10 -8.11 -7.54 -16.49
CA HIS A 10 -8.10 -6.25 -17.19
C HIS A 10 -6.88 -5.37 -16.90
N GLN A 11 -6.08 -5.72 -15.89
CA GLN A 11 -4.91 -4.94 -15.48
C GLN A 11 -3.96 -5.85 -14.72
N SER A 12 -2.67 -5.80 -15.05
CA SER A 12 -1.64 -6.42 -14.21
C SER A 12 -0.73 -5.33 -13.65
N TYR A 13 -0.17 -5.57 -12.47
CA TYR A 13 0.79 -4.65 -11.87
C TYR A 13 1.83 -5.41 -11.04
N PRO A 14 3.07 -4.89 -10.97
CA PRO A 14 4.10 -5.45 -10.15
C PRO A 14 3.99 -4.96 -8.70
N ILE A 15 4.30 -5.87 -7.77
CA ILE A 15 4.74 -5.57 -6.42
C ILE A 15 6.27 -5.72 -6.44
N LYS A 16 6.99 -4.62 -6.20
CA LYS A 16 8.46 -4.60 -6.13
C LYS A 16 8.87 -4.57 -4.67
N ILE A 17 9.66 -5.55 -4.24
CA ILE A 17 10.15 -5.69 -2.87
C ILE A 17 11.68 -5.60 -2.90
N ALA A 18 12.23 -4.51 -2.37
CA ALA A 18 13.67 -4.35 -2.17
C ALA A 18 13.99 -3.18 -1.23
N ALA A 19 15.11 -3.32 -0.52
CA ALA A 19 15.61 -2.29 0.38
C ALA A 19 16.21 -1.10 -0.38
N VAL A 20 16.08 0.11 0.18
CA VAL A 20 16.62 1.37 -0.38
C VAL A 20 16.01 1.73 -1.74
N GLU A 21 14.77 1.30 -1.98
CA GLU A 21 14.07 1.55 -3.24
C GLU A 21 13.21 2.80 -3.20
N LEU A 22 12.93 3.39 -2.03
CA LEU A 22 12.21 4.67 -1.96
C LEU A 22 12.92 5.77 -2.76
N ASP A 23 14.26 5.81 -2.68
CA ASP A 23 15.09 6.78 -3.41
C ASP A 23 15.16 6.48 -4.93
N ARG A 24 14.55 5.37 -5.37
CA ARG A 24 14.47 4.93 -6.77
C ARG A 24 13.03 4.87 -7.28
N LEU A 25 12.06 5.37 -6.52
CA LEU A 25 10.64 5.35 -6.89
C LEU A 25 10.41 5.91 -8.32
N GLY A 26 11.05 7.04 -8.66
CA GLY A 26 10.95 7.62 -10.00
C GLY A 26 11.36 6.65 -11.12
N LYS A 27 12.45 5.90 -10.92
CA LYS A 27 12.94 4.89 -11.89
C LYS A 27 11.98 3.73 -12.07
N TRP A 28 11.27 3.33 -11.02
CA TRP A 28 10.23 2.30 -11.12
C TRP A 28 8.97 2.80 -11.82
N MET A 29 8.74 4.11 -11.80
CA MET A 29 7.60 4.74 -12.45
C MET A 29 7.85 5.10 -13.93
N GLU A 30 9.09 5.31 -14.34
CA GLU A 30 9.49 5.56 -15.75
C GLU A 30 8.87 4.57 -16.77
N PRO A 31 8.92 3.24 -16.58
CA PRO A 31 8.39 2.30 -17.57
C PRO A 31 6.85 2.20 -17.58
N LEU A 32 6.14 2.92 -16.70
CA LEU A 32 4.68 2.83 -16.55
C LEU A 32 3.91 3.76 -17.50
N GLU A 33 4.60 4.53 -18.34
CA GLU A 33 4.06 5.48 -19.33
C GLU A 33 3.12 6.54 -18.70
N LEU A 34 3.56 7.13 -17.59
CA LEU A 34 2.78 8.09 -16.82
C LEU A 34 2.92 9.52 -17.37
N GLY A 35 1.91 10.35 -17.13
CA GLY A 35 2.03 11.80 -17.34
C GLY A 35 3.00 12.43 -16.34
N PRO A 36 3.49 13.65 -16.62
CA PRO A 36 4.56 14.28 -15.84
C PRO A 36 4.13 14.69 -14.43
N LYS A 37 2.84 14.89 -14.18
CA LYS A 37 2.35 15.41 -12.89
C LYS A 37 2.07 14.30 -11.90
N VAL A 38 2.65 14.45 -10.70
CA VAL A 38 2.47 13.54 -9.58
C VAL A 38 1.97 14.31 -8.36
N LEU A 39 0.95 13.76 -7.69
CA LEU A 39 0.52 14.21 -6.37
C LEU A 39 0.84 13.14 -5.34
N VAL A 40 1.81 13.42 -4.47
CA VAL A 40 2.13 12.57 -3.32
C VAL A 40 1.14 12.85 -2.18
N VAL A 41 0.39 11.85 -1.76
CA VAL A 41 -0.52 11.94 -0.61
C VAL A 41 0.09 11.17 0.55
N SER A 42 0.17 11.81 1.71
CA SER A 42 0.77 11.27 2.94
C SER A 42 0.06 11.84 4.16
N ASN A 43 0.47 11.42 5.36
CA ASN A 43 0.19 12.15 6.60
C ASN A 43 1.44 12.93 7.09
N PRO A 44 1.33 13.87 8.05
CA PRO A 44 2.45 14.68 8.52
C PRO A 44 3.63 13.87 9.08
N GLU A 45 3.36 12.78 9.82
CA GLU A 45 4.39 11.96 10.47
C GLU A 45 5.24 11.22 9.42
N ILE A 46 4.59 10.51 8.50
CA ILE A 46 5.24 9.78 7.42
C ILE A 46 5.94 10.76 6.46
N PHE A 47 5.30 11.89 6.15
CA PHE A 47 5.89 12.89 5.26
C PHE A 47 7.15 13.52 5.87
N GLY A 48 7.14 13.79 7.18
CA GLY A 48 8.31 14.29 7.89
C GLY A 48 9.53 13.36 7.81
N GLN A 49 9.29 12.05 7.74
CA GLN A 49 10.36 11.04 7.66
C GLN A 49 10.80 10.74 6.22
N TYR A 50 9.85 10.65 5.28
CA TYR A 50 10.07 10.08 3.96
C TYR A 50 9.66 10.98 2.79
N GLY A 51 8.90 12.05 3.05
CA GLY A 51 8.28 12.90 2.02
C GLY A 51 9.30 13.59 1.12
N GLN A 52 10.31 14.24 1.70
CA GLN A 52 11.34 14.95 0.93
C GLN A 52 12.18 14.00 0.07
N ARG A 53 12.53 12.82 0.61
CA ARG A 53 13.23 11.78 -0.16
C ARG A 53 12.40 11.29 -1.34
N THR A 54 11.11 11.05 -1.11
CA THR A 54 10.16 10.62 -2.15
C THR A 54 10.02 11.66 -3.25
N ILE A 55 9.86 12.95 -2.88
CA ILE A 55 9.77 14.06 -3.84
C ILE A 55 11.06 14.14 -4.67
N ALA A 56 12.23 14.14 -4.03
CA ALA A 56 13.51 14.23 -4.72
C ALA A 56 13.73 13.05 -5.70
N ALA A 57 13.33 11.83 -5.32
CA ALA A 57 13.41 10.66 -6.17
C ALA A 57 12.52 10.75 -7.42
N LEU A 58 11.34 11.34 -7.28
CA LEU A 58 10.40 11.56 -8.39
C LEU A 58 10.86 12.72 -9.29
N GLU A 59 11.26 13.86 -8.72
CA GLU A 59 11.76 15.01 -9.48
C GLU A 59 13.02 14.67 -10.26
N SER A 60 13.92 13.86 -9.69
CA SER A 60 15.12 13.38 -10.38
C SER A 60 14.82 12.50 -11.60
N ALA A 61 13.63 11.90 -11.67
CA ALA A 61 13.12 11.17 -12.83
C ALA A 61 12.31 12.05 -13.79
N GLY A 62 12.23 13.36 -13.54
CA GLY A 62 11.58 14.34 -14.41
C GLY A 62 10.09 14.57 -14.14
N PHE A 63 9.54 14.09 -13.02
CA PHE A 63 8.16 14.38 -12.64
C PHE A 63 8.01 15.79 -12.03
N ASP A 64 6.87 16.43 -12.29
CA ASP A 64 6.39 17.64 -11.62
C ASP A 64 5.57 17.23 -10.39
N VAL A 65 6.16 17.41 -9.20
CA VAL A 65 5.67 16.79 -7.96
C VAL A 65 5.05 17.82 -7.02
N ALA A 66 3.78 17.59 -6.68
CA ALA A 66 3.11 18.26 -5.57
C ALA A 66 2.83 17.27 -4.44
N HIS A 67 2.46 17.76 -3.25
CA HIS A 67 2.03 16.90 -2.16
C HIS A 67 0.76 17.40 -1.46
N HIS A 68 0.06 16.47 -0.81
CA HIS A 68 -1.06 16.74 0.07
C HIS A 68 -0.92 15.94 1.37
N LEU A 69 -1.18 16.58 2.50
CA LEU A 69 -1.14 15.93 3.81
C LEU A 69 -2.55 15.76 4.35
N ILE A 70 -2.96 14.51 4.56
CA ILE A 70 -4.15 14.17 5.34
C ILE A 70 -3.78 14.04 6.81
N GLU A 71 -4.68 14.41 7.72
CA GLU A 71 -4.44 14.20 9.14
C GLU A 71 -4.28 12.70 9.48
N ALA A 72 -3.43 12.40 10.46
CA ALA A 72 -3.08 11.02 10.80
C ALA A 72 -4.17 10.37 11.67
N GLY A 73 -4.67 9.21 11.25
CA GLY A 73 -5.60 8.38 12.04
C GLY A 73 -6.86 7.96 11.29
N GLU A 74 -7.46 6.86 11.71
CA GLU A 74 -8.65 6.24 11.07
C GLU A 74 -9.87 7.18 11.05
N GLN A 75 -9.99 8.07 12.03
CA GLN A 75 -11.09 9.06 12.11
C GLN A 75 -11.09 10.06 10.95
N TYR A 76 -9.97 10.23 10.26
CA TYR A 76 -9.83 11.11 9.10
C TYR A 76 -10.08 10.40 7.78
N LYS A 77 -10.37 9.09 7.83
CA LYS A 77 -10.72 8.28 6.67
C LYS A 77 -12.16 8.55 6.25
N THR A 78 -12.43 9.76 5.75
CA THR A 78 -13.77 10.29 5.46
C THR A 78 -13.84 10.94 4.08
N LEU A 79 -15.05 11.09 3.55
CA LEU A 79 -15.28 11.83 2.29
C LEU A 79 -14.83 13.29 2.35
N GLU A 80 -14.87 13.92 3.52
CA GLU A 80 -14.39 15.30 3.69
C GLU A 80 -12.87 15.40 3.43
N SER A 81 -12.09 14.45 3.95
CA SER A 81 -10.66 14.40 3.67
C SER A 81 -10.36 14.11 2.21
N ILE A 82 -11.19 13.30 1.54
CA ILE A 82 -11.10 13.07 0.09
C ILE A 82 -11.32 14.37 -0.70
N GLN A 83 -12.28 15.20 -0.29
CA GLN A 83 -12.49 16.50 -0.92
C GLN A 83 -11.24 17.39 -0.85
N LYS A 84 -10.50 17.37 0.27
CA LYS A 84 -9.25 18.15 0.43
C LYS A 84 -8.14 17.66 -0.51
N ILE A 85 -8.09 16.35 -0.81
CA ILE A 85 -7.22 15.80 -1.85
C ILE A 85 -7.63 16.36 -3.21
N TYR A 86 -8.94 16.40 -3.54
CA TYR A 86 -9.43 16.97 -4.80
C TYR A 86 -9.14 18.44 -4.96
N ASP A 87 -9.29 19.24 -3.90
CA ASP A 87 -8.96 20.67 -3.95
C ASP A 87 -7.49 20.87 -4.30
N THR A 88 -6.62 20.00 -3.78
CA THR A 88 -5.19 20.02 -4.13
C THR A 88 -4.93 19.55 -5.55
N ALA A 89 -5.57 18.45 -5.98
CA ALA A 89 -5.50 17.96 -7.34
C ALA A 89 -5.95 19.01 -8.38
N LEU A 90 -7.01 19.76 -8.09
CA LEU A 90 -7.51 20.85 -8.91
C LEU A 90 -6.52 22.01 -8.98
N ARG A 91 -5.97 22.46 -7.84
CA ARG A 91 -4.95 23.53 -7.81
C ARG A 91 -3.69 23.16 -8.60
N CYS A 92 -3.23 21.92 -8.49
CA CYS A 92 -2.08 21.40 -9.24
C CYS A 92 -2.42 21.09 -10.71
N ARG A 93 -3.69 21.22 -11.09
CA ARG A 93 -4.21 20.92 -12.43
C ARG A 93 -3.82 19.51 -12.87
N LEU A 94 -4.10 18.52 -12.03
CA LEU A 94 -3.93 17.12 -12.43
C LEU A 94 -4.84 16.81 -13.62
N GLU A 95 -4.32 15.99 -14.53
CA GLU A 95 -4.96 15.53 -15.75
C GLU A 95 -5.15 14.01 -15.68
N ARG A 96 -5.83 13.41 -16.67
CA ARG A 96 -6.11 11.97 -16.67
C ARG A 96 -4.85 11.09 -16.69
N SER A 97 -3.75 11.59 -17.27
CA SER A 97 -2.47 10.89 -17.29
C SER A 97 -1.65 11.08 -15.99
N SER A 98 -2.06 12.01 -15.12
CA SER A 98 -1.38 12.26 -13.85
C SER A 98 -1.48 11.07 -12.90
N THR A 99 -0.59 11.05 -11.91
CA THR A 99 -0.49 9.96 -10.94
C THR A 99 -0.67 10.46 -9.51
N MET A 100 -1.48 9.76 -8.72
CA MET A 100 -1.48 9.91 -7.27
C MET A 100 -0.59 8.82 -6.63
N VAL A 101 0.35 9.22 -5.79
CA VAL A 101 1.25 8.32 -5.05
C VAL A 101 0.82 8.30 -3.59
N ALA A 102 0.45 7.14 -3.06
CA ALA A 102 0.18 6.96 -1.64
C ALA A 102 1.48 6.62 -0.90
N LEU A 103 1.98 7.55 -0.09
CA LEU A 103 3.11 7.33 0.80
C LEU A 103 2.58 7.20 2.24
N GLY A 104 2.44 5.98 2.74
CA GLY A 104 1.92 5.78 4.10
C GLY A 104 1.41 4.37 4.39
N GLY A 105 0.77 4.20 5.55
CA GLY A 105 0.06 2.97 5.90
C GLY A 105 -1.29 2.81 5.18
N GLY A 106 -2.08 1.82 5.60
CA GLY A 106 -3.34 1.45 4.94
C GLY A 106 -4.37 2.59 4.81
N VAL A 107 -4.46 3.49 5.78
CA VAL A 107 -5.37 4.65 5.72
C VAL A 107 -5.03 5.57 4.54
N VAL A 108 -3.74 5.92 4.39
CA VAL A 108 -3.27 6.75 3.27
C VAL A 108 -3.48 6.01 1.95
N GLY A 109 -3.16 4.71 1.90
CA GLY A 109 -3.36 3.86 0.73
C GLY A 109 -4.81 3.85 0.25
N ASP A 110 -5.75 3.54 1.14
CA ASP A 110 -7.18 3.44 0.82
C ASP A 110 -7.75 4.78 0.34
N MET A 111 -7.43 5.88 1.03
CA MET A 111 -7.96 7.19 0.70
C MET A 111 -7.41 7.71 -0.62
N THR A 112 -6.10 7.55 -0.83
CA THR A 112 -5.44 7.99 -2.07
C THR A 112 -5.91 7.15 -3.25
N GLY A 113 -6.04 5.84 -3.06
CA GLY A 113 -6.57 4.95 -4.09
C GLY A 113 -8.01 5.30 -4.46
N PHE A 114 -8.86 5.61 -3.48
CA PHE A 114 -10.24 6.02 -3.74
C PHE A 114 -10.32 7.39 -4.43
N ALA A 115 -9.48 8.34 -4.01
CA ALA A 115 -9.36 9.63 -4.66
C ALA A 115 -8.89 9.48 -6.12
N ALA A 116 -7.90 8.63 -6.39
CA ALA A 116 -7.43 8.33 -7.73
C ALA A 116 -8.51 7.65 -8.59
N ALA A 117 -9.29 6.74 -8.00
CA ALA A 117 -10.37 6.03 -8.68
C ALA A 117 -11.48 6.95 -9.19
N THR A 118 -11.75 8.04 -8.47
CA THR A 118 -12.95 8.86 -8.68
C THR A 118 -12.65 10.26 -9.20
N TRP A 119 -11.46 10.81 -8.95
CA TRP A 119 -11.02 12.06 -9.58
C TRP A 119 -10.88 11.87 -11.10
N LEU A 120 -11.45 12.79 -11.89
CA LEU A 120 -11.55 12.69 -13.35
C LEU A 120 -12.01 11.31 -13.90
N ARG A 121 -12.72 10.53 -13.08
CA ARG A 121 -13.15 9.13 -13.33
C ARG A 121 -12.01 8.12 -13.48
N GLY A 122 -10.84 8.39 -12.89
CA GLY A 122 -9.70 7.48 -12.85
C GLY A 122 -8.40 8.14 -13.25
N LEU A 123 -7.44 8.18 -12.32
CA LEU A 123 -6.05 8.57 -12.52
C LEU A 123 -5.12 7.38 -12.27
N ASN A 124 -3.89 7.46 -12.76
CA ASN A 124 -2.87 6.50 -12.34
C ASN A 124 -2.67 6.55 -10.81
N PHE A 125 -2.41 5.39 -10.22
CA PHE A 125 -2.27 5.21 -8.78
C PHE A 125 -1.05 4.36 -8.47
N VAL A 126 -0.20 4.78 -7.53
CA VAL A 126 0.97 4.02 -7.07
C VAL A 126 0.95 3.94 -5.54
N GLN A 127 1.24 2.76 -4.99
CA GLN A 127 1.35 2.55 -3.55
C GLN A 127 2.80 2.45 -3.11
N VAL A 128 3.13 3.17 -2.03
CA VAL A 128 4.40 3.10 -1.31
C VAL A 128 4.07 2.84 0.17
N PRO A 129 3.71 1.58 0.52
CA PRO A 129 3.29 1.23 1.87
C PRO A 129 4.41 1.39 2.89
N THR A 130 4.12 2.04 4.03
CA THR A 130 5.11 2.31 5.09
C THR A 130 4.83 1.59 6.42
N SER A 131 3.86 0.68 6.45
CA SER A 131 3.62 -0.21 7.58
C SER A 131 3.62 -1.67 7.12
N LEU A 132 4.02 -2.60 8.00
CA LEU A 132 4.03 -4.02 7.67
C LEU A 132 2.65 -4.48 7.18
N LEU A 133 1.59 -4.08 7.89
CA LEU A 133 0.20 -4.35 7.50
C LEU A 133 -0.13 -3.87 6.07
N ALA A 134 0.30 -2.66 5.70
CA ALA A 134 0.06 -2.14 4.37
C ALA A 134 0.87 -2.88 3.32
N MET A 135 2.12 -3.24 3.63
CA MET A 135 3.00 -3.98 2.71
C MET A 135 2.43 -5.36 2.36
N VAL A 136 1.95 -6.12 3.36
CA VAL A 136 1.53 -7.52 3.16
C VAL A 136 0.06 -7.71 2.86
N ASP A 137 -0.79 -6.71 3.12
CA ASP A 137 -2.24 -6.83 2.97
C ASP A 137 -2.87 -5.63 2.27
N ALA A 138 -2.91 -4.46 2.92
CA ALA A 138 -3.80 -3.37 2.48
C ALA A 138 -3.43 -2.76 1.12
N SER A 139 -2.17 -2.86 0.69
CA SER A 139 -1.75 -2.36 -0.62
C SER A 139 -2.07 -3.29 -1.78
N ILE A 140 -2.56 -4.51 -1.51
CA ILE A 140 -2.73 -5.57 -2.51
C ILE A 140 -4.22 -5.94 -2.67
N GLY A 141 -4.69 -5.84 -3.91
CA GLY A 141 -6.03 -6.28 -4.32
C GLY A 141 -7.08 -5.18 -4.38
N GLY A 142 -6.65 -3.92 -4.44
CA GLY A 142 -7.42 -2.82 -5.01
C GLY A 142 -8.65 -2.35 -4.21
N LYS A 143 -8.89 -2.86 -3.00
CA LYS A 143 -9.92 -2.28 -2.13
C LYS A 143 -9.44 -0.90 -1.70
N THR A 144 -10.21 0.13 -2.00
CA THR A 144 -9.93 1.51 -1.65
C THR A 144 -11.21 2.15 -1.13
N GLY A 145 -11.11 3.13 -0.23
CA GLY A 145 -12.32 3.76 0.28
C GLY A 145 -12.16 4.55 1.56
N VAL A 146 -13.32 4.93 2.09
CA VAL A 146 -13.48 5.70 3.31
C VAL A 146 -14.60 5.14 4.17
N ASN A 147 -14.59 5.56 5.43
CA ASN A 147 -15.60 5.22 6.40
C ASN A 147 -16.83 6.12 6.23
N HIS A 148 -17.99 5.54 6.51
CA HIS A 148 -19.21 6.27 6.81
C HIS A 148 -19.32 6.40 8.34
N PRO A 149 -19.97 7.44 8.90
CA PRO A 149 -20.17 7.53 10.35
C PRO A 149 -20.86 6.31 10.99
N GLN A 150 -21.59 5.54 10.19
CA GLN A 150 -22.30 4.32 10.63
C GLN A 150 -21.56 3.01 10.30
N GLY A 151 -20.36 3.05 9.72
CA GLY A 151 -19.62 1.82 9.42
C GLY A 151 -18.31 2.03 8.66
N LYS A 152 -17.36 1.14 8.91
CA LYS A 152 -16.04 1.19 8.28
C LYS A 152 -16.09 0.68 6.84
N ASN A 153 -15.30 1.30 5.97
CA ASN A 153 -15.07 0.90 4.57
C ASN A 153 -16.34 0.69 3.72
N LEU A 154 -17.45 1.35 4.07
CA LEU A 154 -18.72 1.20 3.34
C LEU A 154 -18.75 1.96 2.00
N ILE A 155 -17.86 2.95 1.82
CA ILE A 155 -17.81 3.80 0.64
C ILE A 155 -16.46 3.59 -0.02
N GLY A 156 -16.43 3.05 -1.23
CA GLY A 156 -15.16 2.68 -1.85
C GLY A 156 -15.27 2.26 -3.31
N ALA A 157 -14.13 1.85 -3.85
CA ALA A 157 -13.99 1.31 -5.19
C ALA A 157 -12.94 0.19 -5.21
N PHE A 158 -13.13 -0.77 -6.11
CA PHE A 158 -12.05 -1.67 -6.53
C PHE A 158 -11.21 -0.95 -7.58
N TYR A 159 -10.03 -0.48 -7.21
CA TYR A 159 -9.13 0.30 -8.06
C TYR A 159 -7.68 -0.16 -7.90
N GLN A 160 -7.10 -0.69 -8.99
CA GLN A 160 -5.79 -1.32 -8.95
C GLN A 160 -4.67 -0.31 -9.19
N PRO A 161 -3.57 -0.37 -8.42
CA PRO A 161 -2.41 0.47 -8.68
C PRO A 161 -1.70 0.06 -9.98
N ARG A 162 -0.82 0.94 -10.45
CA ARG A 162 0.16 0.71 -11.52
C ARG A 162 1.44 0.06 -10.98
N LEU A 163 1.71 0.25 -9.69
CA LEU A 163 2.88 -0.26 -8.97
C LEU A 163 2.59 -0.27 -7.46
N VAL A 164 3.08 -1.30 -6.77
CA VAL A 164 3.28 -1.30 -5.32
C VAL A 164 4.78 -1.40 -5.05
N LEU A 165 5.37 -0.40 -4.38
CA LEU A 165 6.80 -0.37 -4.04
C LEU A 165 7.00 -0.57 -2.54
N VAL A 166 7.49 -1.75 -2.17
CA VAL A 166 7.77 -2.17 -0.79
C VAL A 166 9.26 -2.01 -0.50
N ASP A 167 9.60 -1.01 0.31
CA ASP A 167 10.94 -0.82 0.87
C ASP A 167 10.93 -1.18 2.37
N PRO A 168 11.47 -2.34 2.78
CA PRO A 168 11.45 -2.75 4.19
C PRO A 168 12.21 -1.80 5.13
N ASN A 169 13.12 -0.95 4.63
CA ASN A 169 13.87 -0.04 5.49
C ASN A 169 12.97 1.01 6.16
N VAL A 170 11.81 1.31 5.59
CA VAL A 170 10.86 2.25 6.22
C VAL A 170 10.24 1.67 7.50
N LEU A 171 10.34 0.36 7.73
CA LEU A 171 9.84 -0.26 8.96
C LEU A 171 10.69 0.11 10.18
N GLN A 172 11.91 0.62 10.00
CA GLN A 172 12.81 0.99 11.11
C GLN A 172 12.25 2.10 12.01
N THR A 173 11.31 2.91 11.51
CA THR A 173 10.64 3.95 12.29
C THR A 173 9.22 3.57 12.70
N LEU A 174 8.74 2.37 12.32
CA LEU A 174 7.38 1.93 12.60
C LEU A 174 7.25 1.62 14.09
N PRO A 175 6.24 2.16 14.79
CA PRO A 175 6.01 1.82 16.19
C PRO A 175 5.79 0.32 16.37
N GLU A 176 6.37 -0.26 17.43
CA GLU A 176 6.31 -1.72 17.65
C GLU A 176 4.88 -2.27 17.69
N ARG A 177 3.92 -1.48 18.20
CA ARG A 177 2.51 -1.89 18.22
C ARG A 177 1.96 -2.09 16.81
N GLU A 178 2.31 -1.20 15.88
CA GLU A 178 1.87 -1.27 14.48
C GLU A 178 2.61 -2.39 13.73
N PHE A 179 3.87 -2.66 14.08
CA PHE A 179 4.60 -3.83 13.60
C PHE A 179 3.89 -5.14 14.03
N ARG A 180 3.56 -5.28 15.32
CA ARG A 180 2.80 -6.42 15.85
C ARG A 180 1.45 -6.59 15.16
N ALA A 181 0.74 -5.49 14.91
CA ALA A 181 -0.52 -5.53 14.18
C ALA A 181 -0.34 -6.08 12.75
N GLY A 182 0.71 -5.66 12.04
CA GLY A 182 1.05 -6.24 10.74
C GLY A 182 1.45 -7.72 10.80
N MET A 183 2.16 -8.13 11.85
CA MET A 183 2.57 -9.52 12.05
C MET A 183 1.38 -10.46 12.24
N ALA A 184 0.26 -9.97 12.80
CA ALA A 184 -0.97 -10.76 12.88
C ALA A 184 -1.46 -11.20 11.48
N GLU A 185 -1.36 -10.33 10.47
CA GLU A 185 -1.72 -10.68 9.10
C GLU A 185 -0.70 -11.61 8.43
N VAL A 186 0.59 -11.43 8.73
CA VAL A 186 1.64 -12.37 8.29
C VAL A 186 1.35 -13.78 8.80
N ILE A 187 1.01 -13.92 10.09
CA ILE A 187 0.64 -15.21 10.69
C ILE A 187 -0.64 -15.75 10.05
N LYS A 188 -1.65 -14.89 9.80
CA LYS A 188 -2.87 -15.28 9.09
C LYS A 188 -2.55 -15.94 7.76
N TYR A 189 -1.67 -15.36 6.93
CA TYR A 189 -1.29 -15.96 5.64
C TYR A 189 -0.62 -17.33 5.79
N GLY A 190 0.22 -17.50 6.82
CA GLY A 190 0.81 -18.80 7.14
C GLY A 190 -0.27 -19.86 7.43
N ILE A 191 -1.27 -19.51 8.23
CA ILE A 191 -2.35 -20.43 8.62
C ILE A 191 -3.24 -20.80 7.43
N ILE A 192 -3.61 -19.82 6.60
CA ILE A 192 -4.68 -20.02 5.60
C ILE A 192 -4.18 -20.36 4.20
N TRP A 193 -2.89 -20.13 3.89
CA TRP A 193 -2.39 -20.22 2.51
C TRP A 193 -1.00 -20.83 2.37
N ASP A 194 -0.04 -20.47 3.23
CA ASP A 194 1.36 -20.88 3.08
C ASP A 194 1.88 -21.61 4.34
N ALA A 195 1.77 -22.94 4.33
CA ALA A 195 2.27 -23.79 5.41
C ALA A 195 3.79 -23.66 5.65
N GLN A 196 4.56 -23.29 4.62
CA GLN A 196 5.99 -23.08 4.77
C GLN A 196 6.27 -21.75 5.49
N LEU A 197 5.53 -20.68 5.17
CA LEU A 197 5.57 -19.43 5.94
C LEU A 197 5.24 -19.72 7.41
N PHE A 198 4.16 -20.46 7.68
CA PHE A 198 3.77 -20.80 9.05
C PHE A 198 4.89 -21.52 9.81
N SER A 199 5.48 -22.56 9.21
CA SER A 199 6.59 -23.30 9.81
C SER A 199 7.81 -22.41 10.07
N ARG A 200 8.10 -21.45 9.20
CA ARG A 200 9.21 -20.51 9.40
C ARG A 200 8.94 -19.57 10.57
N LEU A 201 7.71 -19.08 10.71
CA LEU A 201 7.30 -18.25 11.84
C LEU A 201 7.35 -19.02 13.17
N GLU A 202 6.92 -20.29 13.21
CA GLU A 202 6.98 -21.13 14.42
C GLU A 202 8.42 -21.39 14.90
N ASN A 203 9.37 -21.47 13.96
CA ASN A 203 10.78 -21.69 14.26
C ASN A 203 11.53 -20.40 14.63
N ALA A 204 10.92 -19.22 14.44
CA ALA A 204 11.52 -17.96 14.84
C ALA A 204 11.48 -17.82 16.38
N PRO A 205 12.59 -17.40 17.02
CA PRO A 205 12.63 -17.27 18.48
C PRO A 205 11.65 -16.20 18.99
N ARG A 206 11.42 -15.16 18.18
CA ARG A 206 10.59 -14.01 18.51
C ARG A 206 10.12 -13.28 17.26
N LEU A 207 8.91 -12.71 17.28
CA LEU A 207 8.25 -12.12 16.11
C LEU A 207 7.60 -10.74 16.38
N ASP A 208 7.63 -10.25 17.62
CA ASP A 208 6.88 -9.06 18.05
C ASP A 208 7.64 -7.73 17.85
N ARG A 209 8.91 -7.77 17.44
CA ARG A 209 9.73 -6.58 17.14
C ARG A 209 10.54 -6.80 15.87
N LEU A 210 10.76 -5.73 15.11
CA LEU A 210 11.55 -5.78 13.87
C LEU A 210 13.00 -6.23 14.14
N GLU A 211 13.59 -5.78 15.24
CA GLU A 211 14.96 -6.11 15.66
C GLU A 211 15.18 -7.62 15.91
N ASP A 212 14.10 -8.35 16.17
CA ASP A 212 14.15 -9.79 16.41
C ASP A 212 14.17 -10.61 15.12
N LEU A 213 13.92 -9.97 13.97
CA LEU A 213 13.97 -10.59 12.65
C LEU A 213 15.30 -10.27 11.99
N ASP A 214 16.00 -11.31 11.52
CA ASP A 214 17.08 -11.09 10.57
C ASP A 214 16.53 -10.65 9.20
N ALA A 215 17.41 -10.12 8.36
CA ALA A 215 17.03 -9.60 7.05
C ALA A 215 16.50 -10.68 6.10
N GLU A 216 16.94 -11.94 6.26
CA GLU A 216 16.51 -13.07 5.44
C GLU A 216 15.05 -13.45 5.77
N LEU A 217 14.72 -13.55 7.06
CA LEU A 217 13.38 -13.84 7.52
C LEU A 217 12.40 -12.72 7.19
N LEU A 218 12.81 -11.45 7.31
CA LEU A 218 11.96 -10.32 6.91
C LEU A 218 11.67 -10.33 5.41
N ASP A 219 12.68 -10.57 4.58
CA ASP A 219 12.51 -10.67 3.12
C ASP A 219 11.60 -11.85 2.75
N GLU A 220 11.78 -13.01 3.40
CA GLU A 220 10.92 -14.17 3.21
C GLU A 220 9.46 -13.90 3.63
N ILE A 221 9.24 -13.24 4.77
CA ILE A 221 7.91 -12.83 5.24
C ILE A 221 7.20 -11.96 4.21
N LEU A 222 7.89 -10.94 3.71
CA LEU A 222 7.33 -10.00 2.74
C LEU A 222 7.00 -10.69 1.42
N GLN A 223 7.92 -11.50 0.89
CA GLN A 223 7.72 -12.20 -0.37
C GLN A 223 6.56 -13.19 -0.30
N ARG A 224 6.52 -14.03 0.75
CA ARG A 224 5.49 -15.06 0.90
C ARG A 224 4.12 -14.44 1.18
N SER A 225 4.05 -13.43 2.04
CA SER A 225 2.77 -12.81 2.39
C SER A 225 2.19 -12.01 1.21
N CYS A 226 3.02 -11.21 0.52
CA CYS A 226 2.61 -10.53 -0.71
C CYS A 226 2.22 -11.53 -1.80
N GLY A 227 2.97 -12.64 -1.96
CA GLY A 227 2.69 -13.70 -2.92
C GLY A 227 1.38 -14.41 -2.63
N ALA A 228 1.12 -14.75 -1.36
CA ALA A 228 -0.13 -15.36 -0.92
C ALA A 228 -1.32 -14.44 -1.23
N LYS A 229 -1.23 -13.16 -0.87
CA LYS A 229 -2.28 -12.18 -1.15
C LYS A 229 -2.49 -11.98 -2.65
N ALA A 230 -1.41 -11.84 -3.42
CA ALA A 230 -1.45 -11.69 -4.87
C ALA A 230 -2.12 -12.89 -5.56
N ASP A 231 -1.82 -14.11 -5.13
CA ASP A 231 -2.40 -15.34 -5.69
C ASP A 231 -3.91 -15.43 -5.40
N VAL A 232 -4.32 -15.17 -4.14
CA VAL A 232 -5.75 -15.13 -3.78
C VAL A 232 -6.50 -14.05 -4.57
N VAL A 233 -5.93 -12.85 -4.68
CA VAL A 233 -6.52 -11.72 -5.43
C VAL A 233 -6.61 -12.01 -6.93
N SER A 234 -5.59 -12.65 -7.51
CA SER A 234 -5.58 -13.00 -8.94
C SER A 234 -6.64 -14.05 -9.27
N LYS A 235 -6.98 -14.92 -8.32
CA LYS A 235 -8.04 -15.93 -8.44
C LYS A 235 -9.45 -15.38 -8.17
N ASP A 236 -9.57 -14.35 -7.33
CA ASP A 236 -10.86 -13.73 -6.96
C ASP A 236 -10.69 -12.24 -6.63
N GLU A 237 -10.69 -11.40 -7.67
CA GLU A 237 -10.43 -9.95 -7.52
C GLU A 237 -11.49 -9.25 -6.66
N LYS A 238 -12.76 -9.63 -6.76
CA LYS A 238 -13.89 -8.87 -6.18
C LYS A 238 -14.53 -9.52 -4.96
N GLU A 239 -13.86 -10.49 -4.36
CA GLU A 239 -14.30 -11.16 -3.13
C GLU A 239 -15.67 -11.85 -3.26
N ALA A 240 -15.87 -12.57 -4.37
CA ALA A 240 -17.09 -13.31 -4.64
C ALA A 240 -17.05 -14.76 -4.12
N GLY A 241 -15.89 -15.25 -3.65
CA GLY A 241 -15.74 -16.61 -3.15
C GLY A 241 -14.43 -16.80 -2.38
N LEU A 242 -13.39 -17.29 -3.07
CA LEU A 242 -12.11 -17.68 -2.47
C LEU A 242 -11.52 -16.59 -1.58
N ARG A 243 -11.59 -15.32 -1.98
CA ARG A 243 -10.95 -14.21 -1.26
C ARG A 243 -11.52 -14.00 0.15
N ALA A 244 -12.71 -14.54 0.44
CA ALA A 244 -13.28 -14.53 1.80
C ALA A 244 -12.40 -15.25 2.84
N ILE A 245 -11.51 -16.16 2.42
CA ILE A 245 -10.54 -16.81 3.32
C ILE A 245 -9.65 -15.80 4.05
N LEU A 246 -9.41 -14.63 3.45
CA LEU A 246 -8.58 -13.56 4.02
C LEU A 246 -9.25 -12.87 5.22
N ASN A 247 -10.54 -13.12 5.45
CA ASN A 247 -11.29 -12.63 6.62
C ASN A 247 -11.17 -13.59 7.81
N TYR A 248 -10.28 -14.59 7.76
CA TYR A 248 -9.98 -15.43 8.93
C TYR A 248 -9.67 -14.57 10.16
N GLY A 249 -10.36 -14.84 11.27
CA GLY A 249 -10.26 -14.09 12.53
C GLY A 249 -11.04 -12.75 12.59
N HIS A 250 -11.43 -12.16 11.45
CA HIS A 250 -12.01 -10.81 11.39
C HIS A 250 -13.46 -10.71 11.90
N THR A 251 -14.17 -11.82 12.06
CA THR A 251 -15.51 -11.82 12.66
C THR A 251 -15.46 -11.65 14.19
N ILE A 252 -14.34 -12.02 14.81
CA ILE A 252 -14.18 -12.01 16.27
C ILE A 252 -13.44 -10.74 16.74
N GLY A 253 -12.44 -10.29 15.98
CA GLY A 253 -11.64 -9.10 16.28
C GLY A 253 -12.34 -7.79 15.92
#